data_AF-A0A6M0G190-F1
#
_entry.id   AF-A0A6M0G190-F1
#
_cell.length_a   1.000
_cell.length_b   1.000
_cell.length_c   1.000
_cell.angle_alpha   90.00
_cell.angle_beta   90.00
_cell.angle_gamma   90.00
#
_symmetry.space_group_name_H-M   'P 1'
#
loop_
_entity.id
_entity.type
_entity.pdbx_description
1 polymer ?
#
loop_
_entity_poly.entity_id
_entity_poly.type
_entity_poly.pdbx_seq_one_letter_code
_entity_poly.pdbx_strand_id
1 'polypeptide(L)'
;MTLKWSSSINKKVPVDRQSLLSDMPDSLQRALVRAWEQHYEELYESEADGTVVLEEVLEEVLDSFEDSNQTLNQIRYVWMALILAYVVEPTVKYYQPNNPVPEEAVNHLTHWLLTTIREAFYDGRCLSRVSLSEVNNTSVNVRNLYSEKEISNFQVLSEALDVYASAIKTLEANYSVEGLLDILDDCLEGYAMFPGSDGRRELFNWWLLDVVPSTWYLLPPSSIYSLDELNNEQNIFCLNKLERISHIMLNSLPVQEGIAMFGN
;
A
#
# COMPACT_ATOMS: atom_id res chain seq x y z
N MET A 1 -5.97 -4.65 -33.57
CA MET A 1 -5.28 -3.37 -33.85
C MET A 1 -4.25 -3.21 -32.74
N THR A 2 -2.99 -3.53 -33.01
CA THR A 2 -1.92 -3.66 -32.00
C THR A 2 -1.23 -2.32 -31.81
N LEU A 3 -1.45 -1.68 -30.67
CA LEU A 3 -0.75 -0.46 -30.29
C LEU A 3 0.64 -0.83 -29.77
N LYS A 4 1.67 -0.51 -30.56
CA LYS A 4 3.07 -0.52 -30.15
C LYS A 4 3.34 0.76 -29.37
N TRP A 5 3.70 0.63 -28.09
CA TRP A 5 4.32 1.71 -27.34
C TRP A 5 5.84 1.63 -27.46
N SER A 6 6.44 2.74 -27.90
CA SER A 6 7.87 2.88 -28.12
C SER A 6 8.62 3.09 -26.81
N SER A 7 9.56 2.19 -26.57
CA SER A 7 10.50 2.14 -25.46
C SER A 7 11.48 3.32 -25.42
N SER A 8 11.71 3.89 -24.24
CA SER A 8 13.01 4.43 -23.81
C SER A 8 13.01 4.61 -22.30
N ILE A 9 13.82 3.79 -21.62
CA ILE A 9 14.45 3.92 -20.28
C ILE A 9 14.38 2.58 -19.54
N ASN A 10 15.55 1.95 -19.40
CA ASN A 10 15.90 0.76 -18.61
C ASN A 10 14.98 -0.47 -18.72
N LYS A 11 15.55 -1.55 -19.29
CA LYS A 11 14.96 -2.89 -19.31
C LYS A 11 14.74 -3.42 -17.88
N LYS A 12 13.66 -3.00 -17.23
CA LYS A 12 12.97 -3.80 -16.21
C LYS A 12 12.15 -4.83 -16.97
N VAL A 13 12.33 -6.10 -16.66
CA VAL A 13 11.40 -7.13 -17.14
C VAL A 13 10.04 -6.73 -16.58
N PRO A 14 9.02 -6.46 -17.42
CA PRO A 14 7.68 -6.21 -16.92
C PRO A 14 7.26 -7.45 -16.15
N VAL A 15 6.99 -7.31 -14.85
CA VAL A 15 6.37 -8.40 -14.10
C VAL A 15 4.96 -8.56 -14.68
N ASP A 16 4.67 -9.73 -15.23
CA ASP A 16 3.34 -10.03 -15.75
C ASP A 16 2.40 -10.18 -14.55
N ARG A 17 1.60 -9.14 -14.28
CA ARG A 17 0.71 -9.14 -13.11
C ARG A 17 -0.42 -10.14 -13.24
N GLN A 18 -0.74 -10.59 -14.46
CA GLN A 18 -1.71 -11.66 -14.63
C GLN A 18 -1.15 -13.02 -14.18
N SER A 19 0.15 -13.26 -14.32
CA SER A 19 0.77 -14.48 -13.77
C SER A 19 0.87 -14.43 -12.25
N LEU A 20 1.04 -13.25 -11.66
CA LEU A 20 1.01 -13.09 -10.20
C LEU A 20 -0.35 -13.49 -9.61
N LEU A 21 -1.45 -13.25 -10.32
CA LEU A 21 -2.79 -13.64 -9.86
C LEU A 21 -2.94 -15.16 -9.75
N SER A 22 -2.40 -15.93 -10.71
CA SER A 22 -2.56 -17.39 -10.73
C SER A 22 -1.79 -18.13 -9.65
N ASP A 23 -0.74 -17.51 -9.10
CA ASP A 23 0.15 -18.14 -8.11
C ASP A 23 -0.23 -17.79 -6.65
N MET A 24 -1.25 -16.95 -6.46
CA MET A 24 -1.78 -16.62 -5.13
C MET A 24 -2.62 -17.78 -4.55
N PRO A 25 -2.85 -17.83 -3.22
CA PRO A 25 -3.75 -18.82 -2.65
C PRO A 25 -5.17 -18.72 -3.22
N ASP A 26 -5.82 -19.87 -3.42
CA ASP A 26 -7.18 -19.95 -3.95
C ASP A 26 -8.19 -19.13 -3.12
N SER A 27 -7.99 -18.98 -1.81
CA SER A 27 -8.82 -18.14 -0.94
C SER A 27 -8.77 -16.69 -1.40
N LEU A 28 -7.56 -16.14 -1.54
CA LEU A 28 -7.33 -14.77 -1.97
C LEU A 28 -7.79 -14.55 -3.42
N GLN A 29 -7.51 -15.48 -4.33
CA GLN A 29 -8.02 -15.40 -5.71
C GLN A 29 -9.56 -15.31 -5.75
N ARG A 30 -10.26 -16.14 -4.95
CA ARG A 30 -11.72 -16.10 -4.88
C ARG A 30 -12.24 -14.80 -4.27
N ALA A 31 -11.61 -14.30 -3.21
CA ALA A 31 -11.97 -13.02 -2.60
C ALA A 31 -11.84 -11.88 -3.60
N LEU A 32 -10.73 -11.83 -4.36
CA LEU A 32 -10.51 -10.84 -5.41
C LEU A 32 -11.56 -10.94 -6.54
N VAL A 33 -11.88 -12.14 -7.02
CA VAL A 33 -12.90 -12.32 -8.07
C VAL A 33 -14.27 -11.88 -7.57
N ARG A 34 -14.64 -12.28 -6.34
CA ARG A 34 -15.91 -11.85 -5.74
C ARG A 34 -15.97 -10.33 -5.62
N ALA A 35 -14.94 -9.71 -5.07
CA ALA A 35 -14.86 -8.27 -4.93
C ALA A 35 -14.94 -7.54 -6.28
N TRP A 36 -14.33 -8.09 -7.32
CA TRP A 36 -14.34 -7.52 -8.66
C TRP A 36 -15.72 -7.57 -9.34
N GLU A 37 -16.46 -8.66 -9.16
CA GLU A 37 -17.72 -8.90 -9.88
C GLU A 37 -18.94 -8.17 -9.31
N GLN A 38 -18.83 -7.61 -8.09
CA GLN A 38 -19.92 -6.87 -7.44
C GLN A 38 -19.93 -5.38 -7.82
N HIS A 39 -21.03 -4.73 -7.48
CA HIS A 39 -21.23 -3.28 -7.56
C HIS A 39 -21.59 -2.73 -6.18
N TYR A 40 -21.01 -1.58 -5.82
CA TYR A 40 -21.08 -1.03 -4.46
C TYR A 40 -21.70 0.37 -4.44
N GLU A 41 -22.63 0.61 -3.51
CA GLU A 41 -23.28 1.92 -3.35
C GLU A 41 -22.27 2.97 -2.88
N GLU A 42 -21.32 2.54 -2.05
CA GLU A 42 -20.23 3.31 -1.44
C GLU A 42 -19.25 3.86 -2.51
N LEU A 43 -19.13 3.13 -3.63
CA LEU A 43 -18.36 3.55 -4.81
C LEU A 43 -19.20 4.36 -5.82
N TYR A 44 -20.44 4.72 -5.48
CA TYR A 44 -21.43 5.43 -6.31
C TYR A 44 -21.78 4.72 -7.62
N GLU A 45 -21.84 3.38 -7.60
CA GLU A 45 -22.25 2.59 -8.76
C GLU A 45 -23.79 2.56 -8.85
N SER A 46 -24.34 3.03 -9.97
CA SER A 46 -25.79 3.14 -10.16
C SER A 46 -26.51 1.79 -10.23
N GLU A 47 -25.75 0.74 -10.50
CA GLU A 47 -26.15 -0.65 -10.64
C GLU A 47 -26.13 -1.42 -9.31
N ALA A 48 -25.58 -0.82 -8.24
CA ALA A 48 -25.58 -1.42 -6.92
C ALA A 48 -27.02 -1.57 -6.40
N ASP A 49 -27.31 -2.73 -5.81
CA ASP A 49 -28.63 -3.06 -5.25
C ASP A 49 -28.68 -2.92 -3.71
N GLY A 50 -27.58 -2.49 -3.11
CA GLY A 50 -27.43 -2.28 -1.67
C GLY A 50 -27.36 -3.56 -0.84
N THR A 51 -27.20 -4.72 -1.47
CA THR A 51 -27.18 -6.02 -0.75
C THR A 51 -25.80 -6.43 -0.26
N VAL A 52 -24.73 -5.88 -0.85
CA VAL A 52 -23.34 -6.16 -0.49
C VAL A 52 -22.72 -4.89 0.06
N VAL A 53 -22.16 -4.98 1.26
CA VAL A 53 -21.46 -3.87 1.93
C VAL A 53 -19.99 -3.90 1.51
N LEU A 54 -19.44 -2.76 1.09
CA LEU A 54 -18.05 -2.68 0.64
C LEU A 54 -17.08 -3.11 1.74
N GLU A 55 -17.25 -2.60 2.96
CA GLU A 55 -16.42 -2.90 4.12
C GLU A 55 -16.27 -4.42 4.36
N GLU A 56 -17.36 -5.19 4.30
CA GLU A 56 -17.35 -6.65 4.47
C GLU A 56 -16.49 -7.34 3.40
N VAL A 57 -16.48 -6.81 2.18
CA VAL A 57 -15.66 -7.35 1.09
C VAL A 57 -14.19 -6.97 1.27
N LEU A 58 -13.91 -5.75 1.72
CA LEU A 58 -12.54 -5.33 2.03
C LEU A 58 -11.96 -6.21 3.14
N GLU A 59 -12.73 -6.46 4.20
CA GLU A 59 -12.37 -7.37 5.28
C GLU A 59 -12.12 -8.79 4.74
N GLU A 60 -13.00 -9.33 3.89
CA GLU A 60 -12.81 -10.66 3.28
C GLU A 60 -11.48 -10.77 2.49
N VAL A 61 -11.13 -9.73 1.73
CA VAL A 61 -9.87 -9.69 0.97
C VAL A 61 -8.67 -9.63 1.92
N LEU A 62 -8.73 -8.81 2.96
CA LEU A 62 -7.63 -8.69 3.95
C LEU A 62 -7.47 -9.98 4.76
N ASP A 63 -8.56 -10.58 5.25
CA ASP A 63 -8.55 -11.85 5.97
C ASP A 63 -8.01 -13.00 5.11
N SER A 64 -8.19 -12.92 3.78
CA SER A 64 -7.63 -13.90 2.86
C SER A 64 -6.09 -13.89 2.79
N PHE A 65 -5.41 -12.90 3.41
CA PHE A 65 -3.97 -12.90 3.60
C PHE A 65 -3.52 -13.84 4.74
N GLU A 66 -4.44 -14.39 5.52
CA GLU A 66 -4.12 -15.28 6.65
C GLU A 66 -3.35 -16.53 6.17
N ASP A 67 -2.03 -16.47 6.32
CA ASP A 67 -1.10 -17.58 6.17
C ASP A 67 -0.56 -18.04 7.53
N SER A 68 -0.01 -19.25 7.55
CA SER A 68 0.76 -19.84 8.64
C SER A 68 1.92 -18.96 9.14
N ASN A 69 2.49 -18.10 8.28
CA ASN A 69 3.56 -17.17 8.64
C ASN A 69 3.00 -15.80 9.05
N GLN A 70 2.62 -15.69 10.32
CA GLN A 70 2.05 -14.47 10.91
C GLN A 70 2.97 -13.24 10.78
N THR A 71 4.29 -13.43 10.84
CA THR A 71 5.24 -12.32 10.65
C THR A 71 5.24 -11.82 9.22
N LEU A 72 5.17 -12.72 8.23
CA LEU A 72 5.06 -12.33 6.82
C LEU A 72 3.73 -11.62 6.54
N ASN A 73 2.63 -12.09 7.12
CA ASN A 73 1.33 -11.41 7.00
C ASN A 73 1.40 -9.99 7.56
N GLN A 74 2.01 -9.82 8.73
CA GLN A 74 2.22 -8.49 9.31
C GLN A 74 3.04 -7.58 8.38
N ILE A 75 4.12 -8.10 7.79
CA ILE A 75 4.93 -7.36 6.82
C ILE A 75 4.09 -6.96 5.61
N ARG A 76 3.23 -7.85 5.11
CA ARG A 76 2.31 -7.56 4.00
C ARG A 76 1.34 -6.44 4.37
N TYR A 77 0.72 -6.47 5.55
CA TYR A 77 -0.19 -5.41 5.99
C TYR A 77 0.50 -4.04 6.08
N VAL A 78 1.67 -3.98 6.73
CA VAL A 78 2.43 -2.72 6.84
C VAL A 78 2.93 -2.25 5.46
N TRP A 79 3.25 -3.18 4.56
CA TRP A 79 3.64 -2.85 3.19
C TRP A 79 2.47 -2.25 2.39
N MET A 80 1.26 -2.80 2.51
CA MET A 80 0.05 -2.24 1.91
C MET A 80 -0.22 -0.83 2.46
N ALA A 81 -0.12 -0.64 3.78
CA ALA A 81 -0.30 0.65 4.42
C ALA A 81 0.71 1.69 3.92
N LEU A 82 1.97 1.29 3.73
CA LEU A 82 3.01 2.17 3.15
C LEU A 82 2.69 2.56 1.70
N ILE A 83 2.18 1.64 0.88
CA ILE A 83 1.75 1.96 -0.49
C ILE A 83 0.63 2.99 -0.47
N LEU A 84 -0.41 2.79 0.36
CA LEU A 84 -1.55 3.70 0.46
C LEU A 84 -1.15 5.07 1.05
N ALA A 85 -0.20 5.11 1.98
CA ALA A 85 0.35 6.36 2.52
C ALA A 85 0.98 7.23 1.41
N TYR A 86 1.72 6.64 0.46
CA TYR A 86 2.28 7.39 -0.66
C TYR A 86 1.22 7.97 -1.60
N VAL A 87 0.08 7.29 -1.71
CA VAL A 87 -1.02 7.66 -2.61
C VAL A 87 -1.72 8.92 -2.09
N VAL A 88 -1.82 9.07 -0.77
CA VAL A 88 -2.43 10.23 -0.08
C VAL A 88 -1.48 11.43 0.12
N GLU A 89 -0.16 11.22 0.02
CA GLU A 89 0.86 12.28 0.18
C GLU A 89 0.59 13.57 -0.65
N PRO A 90 0.18 13.49 -1.92
CA PRO A 90 -0.15 14.68 -2.72
C PRO A 90 -1.27 15.53 -2.09
N THR A 91 -2.29 14.90 -1.50
CA THR A 91 -3.40 15.59 -0.84
C THR A 91 -2.90 16.44 0.32
N VAL A 92 -2.15 15.84 1.25
CA VAL A 92 -1.60 16.58 2.40
C VAL A 92 -0.67 17.70 1.93
N LYS A 93 0.20 17.43 0.94
CA LYS A 93 1.14 18.44 0.41
C LYS A 93 0.44 19.56 -0.35
N TYR A 94 -0.72 19.32 -0.95
CA TYR A 94 -1.49 20.36 -1.61
C TYR A 94 -2.01 21.39 -0.60
N TYR A 95 -2.60 20.93 0.51
CA TYR A 95 -3.16 21.83 1.53
C TYR A 95 -2.10 22.36 2.52
N GLN A 96 -1.13 21.53 2.89
CA GLN A 96 -0.07 21.85 3.84
C GLN A 96 1.29 21.31 3.34
N PRO A 97 1.95 22.03 2.40
CA PRO A 97 3.20 21.59 1.77
C PRO A 97 4.36 21.26 2.73
N ASN A 98 4.36 21.90 3.91
CA ASN A 98 5.40 21.74 4.93
C ASN A 98 4.94 20.85 6.11
N ASN A 99 3.84 20.12 5.97
CA ASN A 99 3.40 19.19 7.02
C ASN A 99 4.39 18.01 7.11
N PRO A 100 4.98 17.74 8.29
CA PRO A 100 5.96 16.66 8.44
C PRO A 100 5.34 15.26 8.49
N VAL A 101 4.03 15.13 8.75
CA VAL A 101 3.35 13.85 8.99
C VAL A 101 3.59 12.84 7.87
N PRO A 102 3.44 13.17 6.56
CA PRO A 102 3.72 12.21 5.50
C PRO A 102 5.12 11.62 5.52
N GLU A 103 6.14 12.48 5.67
CA GLU A 103 7.53 12.05 5.67
C GLU A 103 7.86 11.23 6.93
N GLU A 104 7.40 11.67 8.10
CA GLU A 104 7.63 10.97 9.36
C GLU A 104 6.95 9.59 9.39
N ALA A 105 5.71 9.49 8.93
CA ALA A 105 4.98 8.23 8.89
C ALA A 105 5.60 7.23 7.91
N VAL A 106 5.91 7.67 6.68
CA VAL A 106 6.59 6.86 5.66
C VAL A 106 7.94 6.34 6.17
N ASN A 107 8.73 7.20 6.84
CA ASN A 107 10.01 6.80 7.42
C ASN A 107 9.83 5.77 8.54
N HIS A 108 8.79 5.93 9.38
CA HIS A 108 8.51 4.99 10.46
C HIS A 108 8.09 3.61 9.94
N LEU A 109 7.15 3.55 8.98
CA LEU A 109 6.71 2.32 8.32
C LEU A 109 7.89 1.61 7.64
N THR A 110 8.71 2.36 6.89
CA THR A 110 9.89 1.83 6.20
C THR A 110 10.91 1.28 7.19
N HIS A 111 11.20 2.01 8.26
CA HIS A 111 12.14 1.57 9.29
C HIS A 111 11.66 0.28 9.96
N TRP A 112 10.36 0.22 10.30
CA TRP A 112 9.75 -0.96 10.87
C TRP A 112 9.87 -2.16 9.92
N LEU A 113 9.46 -2.04 8.65
CA LEU A 113 9.51 -3.12 7.65
C LEU A 113 10.92 -3.72 7.52
N LEU A 114 11.92 -2.85 7.34
CA LEU A 114 13.30 -3.28 7.14
C LEU A 114 13.90 -3.91 8.40
N THR A 115 13.51 -3.42 9.58
CA THR A 115 13.96 -3.99 10.86
C THR A 115 13.31 -5.34 11.11
N THR A 116 11.99 -5.44 10.94
CA THR A 116 11.24 -6.68 11.14
C THR A 116 11.71 -7.78 10.20
N ILE A 117 11.90 -7.48 8.91
CA ILE A 117 12.41 -8.48 7.96
C ILE A 117 13.81 -8.95 8.35
N ARG A 118 14.68 -8.02 8.75
CA ARG A 118 16.02 -8.38 9.19
C ARG A 118 15.99 -9.26 10.43
N GLU A 119 15.15 -8.96 11.41
CA GLU A 119 15.07 -9.74 12.64
C GLU A 119 14.43 -11.12 12.43
N ALA A 120 13.41 -11.19 11.57
CA ALA A 120 12.66 -12.40 11.31
C ALA A 120 13.36 -13.37 10.36
N PHE A 121 14.11 -12.86 9.37
CA PHE A 121 14.55 -13.66 8.22
C PHE A 121 16.07 -13.66 7.97
N TYR A 122 16.86 -12.88 8.72
CA TYR A 122 18.30 -12.78 8.46
C TYR A 122 19.14 -13.80 9.26
N ASP A 123 19.78 -14.75 8.57
CA ASP A 123 20.68 -15.77 9.16
C ASP A 123 22.18 -15.33 9.18
N GLY A 124 22.47 -14.03 9.27
CA GLY A 124 23.84 -13.52 9.48
C GLY A 124 24.84 -13.71 8.33
N ARG A 125 24.48 -14.37 7.21
CA ARG A 125 25.46 -14.88 6.22
C ARG A 125 25.55 -14.16 4.87
N CYS A 126 24.73 -13.17 4.55
CA CYS A 126 24.97 -12.36 3.35
C CYS A 126 24.19 -11.05 3.38
N LEU A 127 24.93 -9.93 3.50
CA LEU A 127 24.78 -8.79 2.60
C LEU A 127 25.92 -7.80 2.85
N SER A 128 26.60 -7.45 1.77
CA SER A 128 27.44 -6.27 1.67
C SER A 128 26.60 -5.06 2.06
N ARG A 129 26.88 -4.48 3.24
CA ARG A 129 26.96 -3.04 3.57
C ARG A 129 26.20 -2.03 2.68
N VAL A 130 25.01 -2.35 2.16
CA VAL A 130 24.10 -1.38 1.54
C VAL A 130 23.58 -0.57 2.71
N SER A 131 23.99 0.69 2.72
CA SER A 131 24.02 1.57 3.88
C SER A 131 22.64 1.79 4.51
N LEU A 132 22.33 1.01 5.56
CA LEU A 132 21.33 1.34 6.58
C LEU A 132 21.61 2.69 7.27
N SER A 133 22.77 3.31 7.01
CA SER A 133 23.06 4.67 7.49
C SER A 133 22.12 5.73 6.92
N GLU A 134 21.38 5.44 5.85
CA GLU A 134 20.33 6.35 5.35
C GLU A 134 18.99 6.18 6.10
N VAL A 135 18.75 5.05 6.76
CA VAL A 135 17.48 4.73 7.46
C VAL A 135 17.56 5.02 8.96
N ASN A 136 18.76 5.12 9.54
CA ASN A 136 18.97 5.18 10.99
C ASN A 136 18.89 6.58 11.64
N ASN A 137 18.45 7.63 10.94
CA ASN A 137 18.44 9.00 11.48
C ASN A 137 17.07 9.52 11.96
N THR A 138 16.01 8.71 11.92
CA THR A 138 14.67 9.18 12.28
C THR A 138 14.21 8.52 13.59
N SER A 139 14.64 9.06 14.73
CA SER A 139 13.93 8.83 15.99
C SER A 139 12.63 9.63 15.96
N VAL A 140 11.56 9.03 15.45
CA VAL A 140 10.24 9.69 15.36
C VAL A 140 9.50 9.50 16.68
N ASN A 141 9.13 10.61 17.32
CA ASN A 141 8.29 10.60 18.51
C ASN A 141 6.81 10.60 18.08
N VAL A 142 6.22 9.41 18.01
CA VAL A 142 4.82 9.18 17.58
C VAL A 142 3.81 10.07 18.33
N ARG A 143 4.11 10.45 19.59
CA ARG A 143 3.22 11.31 20.40
C ARG A 143 3.14 12.77 19.94
N ASN A 144 4.01 13.22 19.03
CA ASN A 144 4.05 14.61 18.58
C ASN A 144 3.59 14.82 17.13
N LEU A 145 3.21 13.75 16.40
CA LEU A 145 2.71 13.86 15.02
C LEU A 145 1.47 14.75 14.93
N TYR A 146 0.66 14.73 15.99
CA TYR A 146 -0.59 15.46 16.10
C TYR A 146 -0.48 16.47 17.26
N SER A 147 0.39 17.48 17.13
CA SER A 147 0.25 18.67 17.97
C SER A 147 -1.11 19.30 17.67
N GLU A 148 -1.93 19.56 18.69
CA GLU A 148 -3.24 20.25 18.63
C GLU A 148 -3.13 21.56 17.81
N LYS A 149 -3.16 21.46 16.49
CA LYS A 149 -3.40 22.55 15.58
C LYS A 149 -4.84 22.41 15.18
N GLU A 150 -5.62 23.45 15.42
CA GLU A 150 -6.97 23.60 14.88
C GLU A 150 -6.95 23.17 13.41
N ILE A 151 -7.41 21.95 13.13
CA ILE A 151 -7.61 21.45 11.77
C ILE A 151 -8.82 22.23 11.28
N SER A 152 -8.54 23.29 10.54
CA SER A 152 -9.55 24.12 9.90
C SER A 152 -10.35 23.24 8.94
N ASN A 153 -11.62 22.94 9.26
CA ASN A 153 -12.80 22.75 8.39
C ASN A 153 -12.67 22.03 7.02
N PHE A 154 -11.59 21.29 6.71
CA PHE A 154 -11.39 20.61 5.44
C PHE A 154 -11.34 19.10 5.68
N GLN A 155 -12.49 18.45 5.53
CA GLN A 155 -12.67 16.99 5.62
C GLN A 155 -11.56 16.22 4.88
N VAL A 156 -11.29 16.60 3.63
CA VAL A 156 -10.19 16.10 2.78
C VAL A 156 -8.84 16.02 3.49
N LEU A 157 -8.44 17.09 4.19
CA LEU A 157 -7.14 17.14 4.87
C LEU A 157 -7.17 16.33 6.17
N SER A 158 -8.30 16.27 6.88
CA SER A 158 -8.44 15.44 8.08
C SER A 158 -8.28 13.97 7.72
N GLU A 159 -9.10 13.48 6.78
CA GLU A 159 -9.08 12.07 6.34
C GLU A 159 -7.73 11.71 5.72
N ALA A 160 -7.09 12.63 4.98
CA ALA A 160 -5.74 12.42 4.48
C ALA A 160 -4.68 12.27 5.60
N LEU A 161 -4.85 12.94 6.74
CA LEU A 161 -3.99 12.78 7.92
C LEU A 161 -4.35 11.52 8.71
N ASP A 162 -5.64 11.17 8.78
CA ASP A 162 -6.15 9.98 9.45
C ASP A 162 -5.60 8.71 8.77
N VAL A 163 -5.45 8.68 7.43
CA VAL A 163 -4.71 7.62 6.72
C VAL A 163 -3.30 7.40 7.28
N TYR A 164 -2.55 8.45 7.60
CA TYR A 164 -1.23 8.28 8.20
C TYR A 164 -1.29 7.78 9.65
N ALA A 165 -2.30 8.19 10.42
CA ALA A 165 -2.53 7.68 11.78
C ALA A 165 -2.82 6.17 11.73
N SER A 166 -3.74 5.77 10.85
CA SER A 166 -4.13 4.39 10.63
C SER A 166 -2.99 3.56 10.05
N ALA A 167 -2.15 4.13 9.19
CA ALA A 167 -0.94 3.46 8.72
C ALA A 167 0.02 3.15 9.88
N ILE A 168 0.25 4.09 10.81
CA ILE A 168 1.07 3.82 12.00
C ILE A 168 0.41 2.77 12.91
N LYS A 169 -0.93 2.78 13.05
CA LYS A 169 -1.69 1.76 13.80
C LYS A 169 -1.42 0.34 13.26
N THR A 170 -1.17 0.19 11.95
CA THR A 170 -0.84 -1.12 11.35
C THR A 170 0.49 -1.72 11.81
N LEU A 171 1.35 -0.97 12.50
CA LEU A 171 2.58 -1.52 13.08
C LEU A 171 2.29 -2.46 14.26
N GLU A 172 1.11 -2.34 14.86
CA GLU A 172 0.63 -3.21 15.93
C GLU A 172 -0.20 -4.34 15.32
N ALA A 173 0.23 -5.59 15.51
CA ALA A 173 -0.38 -6.76 14.86
C ALA A 173 -1.88 -6.90 15.11
N ASN A 174 -2.34 -6.58 16.33
CA ASN A 174 -3.75 -6.66 16.70
C ASN A 174 -4.64 -5.62 16.01
N TYR A 175 -4.05 -4.56 15.45
CA TYR A 175 -4.76 -3.44 14.82
C TYR A 175 -4.44 -3.31 13.32
N SER A 176 -3.81 -4.32 12.73
CA SER A 176 -3.32 -4.22 11.34
C SER A 176 -4.43 -4.28 10.32
N VAL A 177 -5.40 -5.19 10.49
CA VAL A 177 -6.59 -5.26 9.63
C VAL A 177 -7.46 -4.03 9.84
N GLU A 178 -7.77 -3.69 11.10
CA GLU A 178 -8.55 -2.48 11.43
C GLU A 178 -7.92 -1.21 10.85
N GLY A 179 -6.61 -1.02 11.02
CA GLY A 179 -5.92 0.14 10.45
C GLY A 179 -5.90 0.16 8.93
N LEU A 180 -5.91 -0.99 8.25
CA LEU A 180 -6.06 -1.03 6.79
C LEU A 180 -7.48 -0.72 6.34
N LEU A 181 -8.50 -1.20 7.06
CA LEU A 181 -9.90 -0.86 6.79
C LEU A 181 -10.12 0.64 6.97
N ASP A 182 -9.62 1.23 8.06
CA ASP A 182 -9.68 2.68 8.29
C ASP A 182 -9.06 3.47 7.13
N ILE A 183 -7.89 3.04 6.62
CA ILE A 183 -7.25 3.69 5.45
C ILE A 183 -8.12 3.56 4.19
N LEU A 184 -8.66 2.37 3.95
CA LEU A 184 -9.45 2.10 2.75
C LEU A 184 -10.77 2.86 2.77
N ASP A 185 -11.42 2.99 3.92
CA ASP A 185 -12.60 3.83 4.12
C ASP A 185 -12.28 5.31 3.77
N ASP A 186 -11.24 5.88 4.38
CA ASP A 186 -10.80 7.25 4.11
C ASP A 186 -10.48 7.50 2.61
N CYS A 187 -9.96 6.48 1.92
CA CYS A 187 -9.56 6.56 0.51
C CYS A 187 -10.72 6.31 -0.47
N LEU A 188 -11.57 5.32 -0.21
CA LEU A 188 -12.61 4.84 -1.13
C LEU A 188 -13.96 5.53 -0.89
N GLU A 189 -14.30 5.77 0.38
CA GLU A 189 -15.58 6.34 0.80
C GLU A 189 -15.44 7.79 1.27
N GLY A 190 -14.25 8.14 1.77
CA GLY A 190 -13.86 9.48 2.14
C GLY A 190 -13.34 10.33 0.97
N TYR A 191 -12.51 11.29 1.34
CA TYR A 191 -11.91 12.33 0.52
C TYR A 191 -10.41 12.46 0.76
N ALA A 192 -9.75 11.46 1.36
CA ALA A 192 -8.30 11.48 1.58
C ALA A 192 -7.50 11.61 0.26
N MET A 193 -8.11 11.21 -0.86
CA MET A 193 -7.53 11.27 -2.20
C MET A 193 -8.02 12.49 -2.99
N PHE A 194 -7.08 13.22 -3.62
CA PHE A 194 -7.37 14.39 -4.45
C PHE A 194 -7.29 14.08 -5.96
N PRO A 195 -8.20 14.64 -6.81
CA PRO A 195 -9.44 15.35 -6.46
C PRO A 195 -10.64 14.45 -6.13
N GLY A 196 -10.88 14.19 -4.83
CA GLY A 196 -12.18 13.79 -4.28
C GLY A 196 -12.83 12.54 -4.89
N SER A 197 -14.16 12.47 -4.77
CA SER A 197 -15.02 11.30 -5.07
C SER A 197 -15.04 10.81 -6.52
N ASP A 198 -14.29 11.43 -7.43
CA ASP A 198 -14.23 10.99 -8.81
C ASP A 198 -13.33 9.73 -8.91
N GLY A 199 -13.73 8.75 -9.71
CA GLY A 199 -12.93 7.54 -9.95
C GLY A 199 -12.80 6.58 -8.76
N ARG A 200 -13.70 6.60 -7.76
CA ARG A 200 -13.70 5.62 -6.64
C ARG A 200 -13.63 4.18 -7.09
N ARG A 201 -14.40 3.80 -8.13
CA ARG A 201 -14.33 2.47 -8.72
C ARG A 201 -12.97 2.19 -9.37
N GLU A 202 -12.34 3.18 -10.00
CA GLU A 202 -10.99 3.03 -10.56
C GLU A 202 -9.93 2.87 -9.48
N LEU A 203 -10.03 3.62 -8.38
CA LEU A 203 -9.17 3.50 -7.20
C LEU A 203 -9.35 2.12 -6.53
N PHE A 204 -10.59 1.67 -6.35
CA PHE A 204 -10.92 0.33 -5.87
C PHE A 204 -10.31 -0.75 -6.78
N ASN A 205 -10.50 -0.62 -8.09
CA ASN A 205 -9.94 -1.53 -9.08
C ASN A 205 -8.41 -1.56 -9.03
N TRP A 206 -7.76 -0.40 -8.86
CA TRP A 206 -6.30 -0.30 -8.70
C TRP A 206 -5.84 -0.98 -7.41
N TRP A 207 -6.53 -0.75 -6.29
CA TRP A 207 -6.21 -1.43 -5.04
C TRP A 207 -6.35 -2.96 -5.20
N LEU A 208 -7.49 -3.41 -5.73
CA LEU A 208 -7.83 -4.83 -5.85
C LEU A 208 -6.93 -5.59 -6.84
N LEU A 209 -6.65 -4.99 -8.00
CA LEU A 209 -5.94 -5.68 -9.09
C LEU A 209 -4.43 -5.41 -9.10
N ASP A 210 -3.98 -4.34 -8.44
CA ASP A 210 -2.56 -3.95 -8.45
C ASP A 210 -1.94 -3.99 -7.06
N VAL A 211 -2.52 -3.31 -6.08
CA VAL A 211 -1.95 -3.23 -4.72
C VAL A 211 -2.02 -4.57 -4.00
N VAL A 212 -3.18 -5.24 -3.99
CA VAL A 212 -3.34 -6.52 -3.28
C VAL A 212 -2.35 -7.58 -3.78
N PRO A 213 -2.25 -7.86 -5.10
CA PRO A 213 -1.26 -8.81 -5.61
C PRO A 213 0.17 -8.36 -5.33
N SER A 214 0.49 -7.08 -5.54
CA SER A 214 1.83 -6.55 -5.24
C SER A 214 2.20 -6.75 -3.79
N THR A 215 1.24 -6.56 -2.89
CA THR A 215 1.44 -6.71 -1.46
C THR A 215 1.76 -8.15 -1.11
N TRP A 216 0.98 -9.10 -1.63
CA TRP A 216 1.21 -10.52 -1.40
C TRP A 216 2.65 -10.94 -1.71
N TYR A 217 3.20 -10.40 -2.80
CA TYR A 217 4.56 -10.67 -3.28
C TYR A 217 5.63 -9.69 -2.80
N LEU A 218 5.29 -8.74 -1.91
CA LEU A 218 6.19 -7.68 -1.44
C LEU A 218 6.86 -6.88 -2.57
N LEU A 219 6.14 -6.72 -3.68
CA LEU A 219 6.49 -5.92 -4.85
C LEU A 219 5.87 -4.52 -4.72
N PRO A 220 6.44 -3.50 -5.40
CA PRO A 220 5.76 -2.23 -5.58
C PRO A 220 4.57 -2.38 -6.55
N PRO A 221 3.54 -1.53 -6.46
CA PRO A 221 2.51 -1.45 -7.49
C PRO A 221 3.10 -0.98 -8.84
N SER A 222 2.36 -1.18 -9.94
CA SER A 222 2.82 -0.82 -11.29
C SER A 222 2.77 0.68 -11.51
N SER A 223 1.85 1.33 -10.80
CA SER A 223 1.63 2.76 -10.77
C SER A 223 1.24 3.20 -9.36
N ILE A 224 1.39 4.49 -9.09
CA ILE A 224 0.74 5.15 -7.96
C ILE A 224 -0.52 5.79 -8.53
N TYR A 225 -1.66 5.46 -7.94
CA TYR A 225 -2.94 6.00 -8.38
C TYR A 225 -2.95 7.53 -8.25
N SER A 226 -3.41 8.20 -9.29
CA SER A 226 -3.60 9.64 -9.34
C SER A 226 -4.69 9.96 -10.36
N LEU A 227 -5.67 10.78 -9.95
CA LEU A 227 -6.86 11.12 -10.74
C LEU A 227 -6.59 12.13 -11.86
N ASP A 228 -5.49 12.87 -11.76
CA ASP A 228 -5.02 13.80 -12.79
C ASP A 228 -3.58 13.45 -13.15
N GLU A 229 -3.12 13.75 -14.37
CA GLU A 229 -1.69 13.70 -14.77
C GLU A 229 -0.79 14.67 -13.96
N LEU A 230 -1.28 15.20 -12.84
CA LEU A 230 -0.57 16.01 -11.87
C LEU A 230 0.53 15.17 -11.21
N ASN A 231 1.75 15.40 -11.72
CA ASN A 231 3.05 14.95 -11.22
C ASN A 231 3.44 13.49 -11.47
N ASN A 232 3.60 13.15 -12.75
CA ASN A 232 4.44 12.01 -13.19
C ASN A 232 5.78 11.94 -12.42
N GLU A 233 6.42 13.08 -12.13
CA GLU A 233 7.68 13.11 -11.37
C GLU A 233 7.55 12.62 -9.92
N GLN A 234 6.47 13.01 -9.22
CA GLN A 234 6.22 12.56 -7.85
C GLN A 234 5.84 11.08 -7.82
N ASN A 235 5.02 10.62 -8.76
CA ASN A 235 4.66 9.20 -8.87
C ASN A 235 5.90 8.33 -9.16
N ILE A 236 6.76 8.76 -10.08
CA ILE A 236 8.04 8.10 -10.35
C ILE A 236 8.92 8.09 -9.09
N PHE A 237 8.98 9.19 -8.35
CA PHE A 237 9.74 9.27 -7.11
C PHE A 237 9.23 8.29 -6.04
N CYS A 238 7.92 8.23 -5.80
CA CYS A 238 7.29 7.30 -4.86
C CYS A 238 7.52 5.84 -5.28
N LEU A 239 7.32 5.51 -6.57
CA LEU A 239 7.59 4.17 -7.10
C LEU A 239 9.05 3.77 -6.92
N ASN A 240 10.01 4.66 -7.21
CA ASN A 240 11.43 4.37 -7.01
C ASN A 240 11.77 4.08 -5.54
N LYS A 241 11.12 4.77 -4.59
CA LYS A 241 11.27 4.47 -3.16
C LYS A 241 10.72 3.09 -2.82
N LEU A 242 9.49 2.78 -3.27
CA LEU A 242 8.86 1.48 -3.05
C LEU A 242 9.68 0.34 -3.67
N GLU A 243 10.18 0.51 -4.89
CA GLU A 243 11.07 -0.46 -5.56
C GLU A 243 12.34 -0.72 -4.75
N ARG A 244 12.96 0.33 -4.20
CA ARG A 244 14.15 0.19 -3.38
C ARG A 244 13.85 -0.60 -2.11
N ILE A 245 12.73 -0.31 -1.44
CA ILE A 245 12.32 -1.01 -0.21
C ILE A 245 12.03 -2.48 -0.55
N SER A 246 11.18 -2.73 -1.54
CA SER A 246 10.86 -4.08 -2.04
C SER A 246 12.11 -4.90 -2.37
N HIS A 247 13.08 -4.31 -3.07
CA HIS A 247 14.33 -5.00 -3.40
C HIS A 247 15.12 -5.42 -2.14
N ILE A 248 15.17 -4.57 -1.12
CA ILE A 248 15.83 -4.90 0.15
C ILE A 248 15.05 -6.01 0.88
N MET A 249 13.71 -5.92 0.91
CA MET A 249 12.85 -6.91 1.54
C MET A 249 13.05 -8.29 0.88
N LEU A 250 12.91 -8.38 -0.44
CA LEU A 250 13.01 -9.64 -1.18
C LEU A 250 14.40 -10.29 -1.08
N ASN A 251 15.48 -9.51 -1.11
CA ASN A 251 16.83 -10.04 -0.94
C ASN A 251 17.12 -10.53 0.49
N SER A 252 16.30 -10.13 1.46
CA SER A 252 16.46 -10.51 2.86
C SER A 252 15.64 -11.73 3.24
N LEU A 253 14.71 -12.17 2.38
CA LEU A 253 13.90 -13.37 2.61
C LEU A 253 14.71 -14.63 2.29
N PRO A 254 14.54 -15.71 3.08
CA PRO A 254 15.15 -17.00 2.77
C PRO A 254 14.57 -17.53 1.46
N VAL A 255 15.40 -18.31 0.74
CA VAL A 255 15.06 -18.89 -0.58
C VAL A 255 13.72 -19.67 -0.54
N GLN A 256 13.38 -20.28 0.58
CA GLN A 256 12.13 -21.03 0.75
C GLN A 256 10.88 -20.13 0.75
N GLU A 257 10.94 -18.98 1.40
CA GLU A 257 9.86 -17.97 1.40
C GLU A 257 9.80 -17.25 0.04
N GLY A 258 10.97 -16.99 -0.57
CA GLY A 258 11.04 -16.47 -1.94
C GLY A 258 10.42 -17.41 -2.97
N ILE A 259 10.65 -18.73 -2.87
CA ILE A 259 10.04 -19.72 -3.77
C ILE A 259 8.54 -19.90 -3.48
N ALA A 260 8.13 -19.89 -2.21
CA ALA A 260 6.70 -19.94 -1.84
C ALA A 260 5.93 -18.73 -2.40
N MET A 261 6.58 -17.58 -2.50
CA MET A 261 6.03 -16.38 -3.12
C MET A 261 6.11 -16.33 -4.65
N PHE A 262 6.72 -17.27 -5.38
CA PHE A 262 6.74 -17.13 -6.86
C PHE A 262 6.34 -18.40 -7.60
N GLY A 263 5.83 -19.41 -6.89
CA GLY A 263 5.48 -20.70 -7.49
C GLY A 263 6.68 -21.38 -8.14
N ASN A 264 6.49 -22.61 -8.63
CA ASN A 264 7.45 -23.30 -9.52
C ASN A 264 6.94 -23.26 -10.95
#